data_AF-A0AAV1J287-F1
#
_entry.id   AF-A0AAV1J287-F1
#
_cell.length_a   1.000
_cell.length_b   1.000
_cell.length_c   1.000
_cell.angle_alpha   90.00
_cell.angle_beta   90.00
_cell.angle_gamma   90.00
#
_symmetry.space_group_name_H-M   'P 1'
#
loop_
_entity.id
_entity.type
_entity.pdbx_description
1 polymer ?
#
loop_
_entity_poly.entity_id
_entity_poly.type
_entity_poly.pdbx_seq_one_letter_code
_entity_poly.pdbx_strand_id
1 'polypeptide(L)'
;MSRLVDYFVIVGFDHEKERGGLSNGVILQRFPEINWDDTPFHDGIEWFCQPQGWALSTERSEPRFYVSVLTDVDANRHYCACLCFNETVAITPTKPADEVQMLLD
;
A
#
# COMPACT_ATOMS: atom_id res chain seq x y z
N MET A 1 -8.21 15.33 -23.00
CA MET A 1 -7.12 14.73 -23.82
C MET A 1 -7.20 13.22 -23.64
N SER A 2 -7.12 12.39 -24.69
CA SER A 2 -7.20 10.92 -24.50
C SER A 2 -5.87 10.38 -23.98
N ARG A 3 -5.90 9.69 -22.83
CA ARG A 3 -4.75 9.01 -22.23
C ARG A 3 -5.12 7.56 -21.93
N LEU A 4 -4.11 6.68 -21.93
CA LEU A 4 -4.32 5.25 -21.65
C LEU A 4 -4.56 4.99 -20.16
N VAL A 5 -3.85 5.71 -19.30
CA VAL A 5 -3.91 5.61 -17.84
C VAL A 5 -3.75 7.01 -17.26
N ASP A 6 -4.49 7.33 -16.19
CA ASP A 6 -4.40 8.63 -15.51
C ASP A 6 -3.13 8.76 -14.68
N TYR A 7 -2.80 7.73 -13.92
CA TYR A 7 -1.57 7.65 -13.13
C TYR A 7 -1.18 6.19 -12.82
N PHE A 8 0.09 5.99 -12.49
CA PHE A 8 0.63 4.77 -11.91
C PHE A 8 1.07 5.04 -10.47
N VAL A 9 0.88 4.07 -9.59
CA VAL A 9 1.39 4.11 -8.21
C VAL A 9 2.10 2.83 -7.86
N ILE A 10 3.18 2.96 -7.09
CA ILE A 10 3.81 1.86 -6.38
C ILE A 10 3.38 2.01 -4.92
N VAL A 11 2.69 0.99 -4.41
CA VAL A 11 2.22 0.96 -3.03
C VAL A 11 2.98 -0.14 -2.30
N GLY A 12 3.55 0.20 -1.14
CA GLY A 12 4.28 -0.72 -0.29
C GLY A 12 3.61 -0.92 1.06
N PHE A 13 4.09 -1.89 1.82
CA PHE A 13 3.70 -2.09 3.21
C PHE A 13 4.32 -0.99 4.09
N ASP A 14 3.52 -0.32 4.91
CA ASP A 14 4.02 0.70 5.83
C ASP A 14 4.67 0.05 7.06
N HIS A 15 5.98 -0.18 7.00
CA HIS A 15 6.74 -0.81 8.09
C HIS A 15 6.80 0.05 9.36
N GLU A 16 6.68 1.37 9.25
CA GLU A 16 6.74 2.29 10.41
C GLU A 16 5.49 2.19 11.28
N LYS A 17 4.35 1.80 10.69
CA LYS A 17 3.07 1.64 11.39
C LYS A 17 2.71 0.19 11.71
N GLU A 18 3.62 -0.75 11.46
CA GLU A 18 3.37 -2.17 11.71
C GLU A 18 3.05 -2.46 13.18
N ARG A 19 1.98 -3.21 13.42
CA ARG A 19 1.65 -3.78 14.73
C ARG A 19 1.23 -5.23 14.59
N GLY A 20 2.08 -6.13 15.08
CA GLY A 20 1.81 -7.57 15.08
C GLY A 20 1.63 -8.14 13.66
N GLY A 21 2.43 -7.67 12.70
CA GLY A 21 2.35 -8.09 11.30
C GLY A 21 1.21 -7.44 10.50
N LEU A 22 0.37 -6.59 11.09
CA LEU A 22 -0.65 -5.82 10.38
C LEU A 22 -0.18 -4.37 10.17
N SER A 23 -0.49 -3.79 9.02
CA SER A 23 -0.26 -2.38 8.75
C SER A 23 -1.23 -1.82 7.71
N ASN A 24 -0.89 -0.68 7.12
CA ASN A 24 -1.53 -0.08 5.96
C ASN A 24 -0.59 -0.10 4.75
N GLY A 25 -1.12 0.28 3.60
CA GLY A 25 -0.30 0.62 2.45
C GLY A 25 0.25 2.04 2.56
N VAL A 26 1.35 2.29 1.88
CA VAL A 26 1.93 3.61 1.70
C VAL A 26 2.33 3.82 0.23
N ILE A 27 2.03 4.99 -0.31
CA ILE A 27 2.46 5.36 -1.67
C ILE A 27 3.97 5.57 -1.64
N LEU A 28 4.72 4.66 -2.28
CA LEU A 28 6.17 4.73 -2.40
C LEU A 28 6.58 5.63 -3.56
N GLN A 29 5.88 5.49 -4.69
CA GLN A 29 6.13 6.27 -5.91
C GLN A 29 4.81 6.49 -6.64
N ARG A 30 4.73 7.59 -7.39
CA ARG A 30 3.60 7.89 -8.26
C ARG A 30 4.05 8.56 -9.54
N PHE A 31 3.35 8.29 -10.63
CA PHE A 31 3.64 8.84 -11.94
C PHE A 31 2.33 9.25 -12.63
N PRO A 32 2.19 10.50 -13.09
CA PRO A 32 3.10 11.63 -12.84
C PRO A 32 3.14 12.05 -11.36
N GLU A 33 4.20 12.75 -10.96
CA GLU A 33 4.36 13.32 -9.61
C GLU A 33 3.43 14.50 -9.32
N ILE A 34 2.78 15.05 -10.35
CA ILE A 34 1.85 16.17 -10.27
C ILE A 34 0.52 15.72 -10.84
N ASN A 35 -0.57 16.11 -10.18
CA ASN A 35 -1.92 15.76 -10.64
C ASN A 35 -2.23 16.44 -11.96
N TRP A 36 -3.09 15.80 -12.73
CA TRP A 36 -3.67 16.44 -13.91
C TRP A 36 -4.79 17.36 -13.48
N ASP A 37 -4.93 18.51 -14.15
CA ASP A 37 -5.97 19.49 -13.83
C ASP A 37 -7.39 18.92 -13.96
N ASP A 38 -7.56 17.93 -14.84
CA ASP A 38 -8.82 17.24 -15.12
C ASP A 38 -9.00 15.93 -14.35
N THR A 39 -7.98 15.46 -13.62
CA THR A 39 -8.06 14.19 -12.89
C THR A 39 -7.27 14.25 -11.58
N PRO A 40 -7.97 14.41 -10.43
CA PRO A 40 -7.31 14.39 -9.14
C PRO A 40 -6.78 12.99 -8.81
N PHE A 41 -5.79 12.93 -7.95
CA PHE A 41 -5.33 11.66 -7.37
C PHE A 41 -6.38 11.14 -6.38
N HIS A 42 -6.62 9.83 -6.39
CA HIS A 42 -7.57 9.20 -5.46
C HIS A 42 -6.88 8.96 -4.12
N ASP A 43 -7.30 9.68 -3.09
CA ASP A 43 -6.83 9.46 -1.72
C ASP A 43 -7.29 8.09 -1.20
N GLY A 44 -6.41 7.38 -0.49
CA GLY A 44 -6.70 6.04 0.02
C GLY A 44 -6.65 4.93 -1.03
N ILE A 45 -6.08 5.18 -2.21
CA ILE A 45 -5.97 4.18 -3.29
C ILE A 45 -5.29 2.89 -2.83
N GLU A 46 -4.39 2.97 -1.84
CA GLU A 46 -3.69 1.85 -1.25
C GLU A 46 -4.60 0.78 -0.64
N TRP A 47 -5.80 1.16 -0.20
CA TRP A 47 -6.79 0.21 0.34
C TRP A 47 -7.37 -0.67 -0.76
N PHE A 48 -7.46 -0.15 -1.98
CA PHE A 48 -7.95 -0.88 -3.15
C PHE A 48 -6.86 -1.69 -3.85
N CYS A 49 -5.58 -1.38 -3.57
CA CYS A 49 -4.41 -2.14 -4.03
C CYS A 49 -4.11 -3.39 -3.18
N GLN A 50 -4.77 -3.58 -2.04
CA GLN A 50 -4.77 -4.83 -1.25
C GLN A 50 -6.16 -5.02 -0.58
N PRO A 51 -7.14 -5.64 -1.27
CA PRO A 51 -8.49 -5.81 -0.73
C PRO A 51 -8.54 -6.76 0.47
N GLN A 52 -7.53 -7.60 0.67
CA GLN A 52 -7.40 -8.47 1.84
C GLN A 52 -6.69 -7.77 3.02
N GLY A 53 -6.37 -6.49 2.87
CA GLY A 53 -5.58 -5.73 3.83
C GLY A 53 -4.08 -5.97 3.69
N TRP A 54 -3.32 -5.19 4.44
CA TRP A 54 -1.86 -5.22 4.45
C TRP A 54 -1.38 -6.02 5.66
N ALA A 55 -0.84 -7.20 5.40
CA ALA A 55 -0.34 -8.10 6.44
C ALA A 55 0.96 -8.80 6.00
N LEU A 56 1.85 -9.00 6.96
CA LEU A 56 2.99 -9.90 6.81
C LEU A 56 2.49 -11.36 6.87
N SER A 57 3.11 -12.20 6.06
CA SER A 57 2.81 -13.62 5.98
C SER A 57 4.11 -14.41 6.06
N THR A 58 4.07 -15.55 6.77
CA THR A 58 5.15 -16.54 6.74
C THR A 58 5.05 -17.47 5.54
N GLU A 59 3.89 -17.49 4.87
CA GLU A 59 3.64 -18.25 3.66
C GLU A 59 3.93 -17.40 2.41
N ARG A 60 4.59 -18.02 1.43
CA ARG A 60 4.81 -17.41 0.13
C ARG A 60 3.56 -17.54 -0.72
N SER A 61 2.98 -16.41 -1.12
CA SER A 61 1.93 -16.34 -2.13
C SER A 61 2.47 -16.02 -3.52
N GLU A 62 1.80 -16.56 -4.54
CA GLU A 62 2.04 -16.17 -5.92
C GLU A 62 1.54 -14.74 -6.18
N PRO A 63 2.16 -13.99 -7.12
CA PRO A 63 1.66 -12.69 -7.54
C PRO A 63 0.22 -12.79 -8.07
N ARG A 64 -0.60 -11.80 -7.74
CA ARG A 64 -2.00 -11.72 -8.15
C ARG A 64 -2.24 -10.47 -8.97
N PHE A 65 -2.99 -10.62 -10.05
CA PHE A 65 -3.47 -9.50 -10.84
C PHE A 65 -5.00 -9.44 -10.77
N TYR A 66 -5.54 -8.26 -10.50
CA TYR A 66 -6.99 -8.02 -10.48
C TYR A 66 -7.28 -6.55 -10.78
N VAL A 67 -8.55 -6.23 -11.00
CA VAL A 67 -9.00 -4.87 -11.26
C VAL A 67 -10.04 -4.48 -10.22
N SER A 68 -9.72 -3.47 -9.41
CA SER A 68 -10.67 -2.80 -8.52
C SER A 68 -11.41 -1.72 -9.31
N VAL A 69 -12.74 -1.62 -9.15
CA VAL A 69 -13.56 -0.61 -9.83
C VAL A 69 -14.03 0.41 -8.81
N LEU A 70 -13.54 1.64 -8.92
CA LEU A 70 -13.91 2.76 -8.05
C LEU A 70 -15.03 3.54 -8.73
N THR A 71 -16.08 3.86 -7.99
CA THR A 71 -17.20 4.65 -8.51
C THR A 71 -17.22 5.99 -7.81
N ASP A 72 -17.21 7.08 -8.58
CA ASP A 72 -17.28 8.43 -8.03
C ASP A 72 -18.71 8.90 -7.79
N VAL A 73 -18.84 10.13 -7.29
CA VAL A 73 -20.11 10.82 -6.98
C VAL A 73 -21.00 10.98 -8.22
N ASP A 74 -20.39 11.12 -9.39
CA ASP A 74 -21.09 11.29 -10.68
C ASP A 74 -21.39 9.94 -11.35
N ALA A 75 -21.17 8.84 -10.64
CA ALA A 75 -21.32 7.46 -11.09
C ALA A 75 -20.38 7.04 -12.24
N ASN A 76 -19.30 7.78 -12.48
CA ASN A 76 -18.25 7.34 -13.38
C ASN A 76 -17.44 6.21 -12.74
N ARG A 77 -16.95 5.31 -13.59
CA ARG A 77 -16.15 4.16 -13.18
C ARG A 77 -14.68 4.41 -13.48
N HIS A 78 -13.86 4.30 -12.46
CA HIS A 78 -12.41 4.36 -12.53
C HIS A 78 -11.85 2.96 -12.32
N TYR A 79 -11.03 2.49 -13.26
CA TYR A 79 -10.49 1.13 -13.24
C TYR A 79 -9.07 1.13 -12.68
N CYS A 80 -8.89 0.51 -11.53
CA CYS A 80 -7.61 0.37 -10.85
C CYS A 80 -7.07 -1.05 -11.08
N ALA A 81 -6.19 -1.21 -12.06
CA ALA A 81 -5.51 -2.48 -12.31
C ALA A 81 -4.34 -2.66 -11.33
N CYS A 82 -4.41 -3.71 -10.53
CA CYS A 82 -3.48 -3.98 -9.44
C CYS A 82 -2.68 -5.25 -9.74
N LEU A 83 -1.35 -5.13 -9.78
CA LEU A 83 -0.43 -6.25 -9.68
C LEU A 83 0.14 -6.28 -8.27
N CYS A 84 -0.13 -7.35 -7.53
CA CYS A 84 0.28 -7.49 -6.14
C CYS A 84 1.21 -8.68 -5.97
N PHE A 85 2.29 -8.50 -5.23
CA PHE A 85 3.26 -9.54 -4.92
C PHE A 85 3.86 -9.31 -3.54
N ASN A 86 4.51 -10.33 -3.00
CA ASN A 86 5.15 -10.29 -1.69
C ASN A 86 6.67 -10.25 -1.86
N GLU A 87 7.32 -9.51 -0.97
CA GLU A 87 8.77 -9.48 -0.83
C GLU A 87 9.18 -9.99 0.56
N THR A 88 10.43 -10.45 0.67
CA THR A 88 10.97 -10.92 1.95
C THR A 88 11.31 -9.75 2.84
N VAL A 89 10.84 -9.78 4.08
CA VAL A 89 11.17 -8.77 5.10
C VAL A 89 12.25 -9.32 6.03
N ALA A 90 13.28 -8.51 6.32
CA ALA A 90 14.29 -8.86 7.31
C ALA A 90 13.72 -8.69 8.72
N ILE A 91 13.69 -9.76 9.52
CA ILE A 91 13.29 -9.68 10.92
C ILE A 91 14.47 -9.10 11.71
N THR A 92 14.41 -7.81 12.03
CA THR A 92 15.36 -7.21 12.97
C THR A 92 14.78 -7.40 14.37
N PRO A 93 15.43 -8.15 15.28
CA PRO A 93 14.93 -8.30 16.63
C PRO A 93 14.89 -6.91 17.29
N THR A 94 13.71 -6.46 17.68
CA THR A 94 13.54 -5.32 18.56
C THR A 94 14.27 -5.61 19.87
N LYS A 95 15.03 -4.63 20.36
CA LYS A 95 15.81 -4.77 21.60
C LYS A 95 14.96 -5.40 22.71
N PRO A 96 15.50 -6.37 23.46
CA PRO A 96 14.77 -7.00 24.56
C PRO A 96 14.28 -5.93 25.55
N ALA A 97 13.05 -6.09 26.02
CA ALA A 97 12.37 -5.19 26.95
C ALA A 97 13.13 -4.97 28.27
N ASP A 98 14.14 -5.80 28.55
CA ASP A 98 14.94 -5.78 29.78
C ASP A 98 15.91 -4.59 29.86
N GLU A 99 16.21 -3.88 28.76
CA GLU A 99 17.09 -2.68 28.81
C GLU A 99 16.39 -1.42 29.34
N VAL A 100 15.04 -1.36 29.35
CA VAL A 100 14.31 -0.16 29.80
C VAL A 100 14.26 -0.06 31.33
N GLN A 101 14.30 -1.19 32.03
CA GLN A 101 14.23 -1.22 33.49
C GLN A 101 15.53 -0.76 34.16
N MET A 102 16.69 -0.94 33.53
CA MET A 102 18.00 -0.54 34.10
C MET A 102 18.33 0.95 33.97
N LEU A 103 17.54 1.73 33.22
CA LEU A 103 17.70 3.19 33.09
C LEU A 103 16.79 3.98 34.05
N LEU A 104 15.95 3.27 34.81
CA LEU A 104 15.02 3.84 35.78
C LEU A 104 15.38 3.53 37.24
N ASP A 105 16.51 2.84 37.48
CA ASP A 105 17.08 2.56 38.80
C ASP A 105 18.32 3.42 39.08
#